data_AF-A0A0K9F5E6-F1
#
_entry.id   AF-A0A0K9F5E6-F1
#
_cell.length_a   1.000
_cell.length_b   1.000
_cell.length_c   1.000
_cell.angle_alpha   90.00
_cell.angle_beta   90.00
_cell.angle_gamma   90.00
#
_symmetry.space_group_name_H-M   'P 1'
#
loop_
_entity.id
_entity.type
_entity.pdbx_description
1 polymer ?
#
loop_
_entity_poly.entity_id
_entity_poly.type
_entity_poly.pdbx_seq_one_letter_code
_entity_poly.pdbx_strand_id
1 'polypeptide(L)'
;MKFAMSFFSILALIITGTLFFQYHAYSSDLETGNGEFHYSQEIEIVYRENSLDIRQHFKNLPNQKVEIKWPENAVNPSCFIDNEKSCDRLSKEVSYFNKGETKSQSVSYIIPIKGGLKDKMLIQNVFATLTNGESSYSVVHISADSKIVGQWITGLPLVGQQKLSLVNYTMFSGYGTVRDIYWQTGNLKAQEQTPVLSIYASGAISKNFLKSLENFKFLNDQHIAIIQEKNPVKEHDDRLLFLPELTEQAVEQEVILSQIKSQYKFKDSPTWLPEVVASYLVKDTIGSDKAKKIVKTLKEYMTTAQDAEWQEALNKLGEEPISPASMDDLLSEVLNAKTSYFKLNTAQENGTYPLLFEDERSVYVNDVVREDVHVILYEGQVLYNADKLLPYLGYTAGEGKNGYYINSDNRTFRFPKEPGFYVFNQHRYSTISEPIIKIANNYYVEEAWLQRLFLVELQKSDGRINIKMLTQEQE
;
A
#
# COMPACT_ATOMS: atom_id res chain seq x y z
N MET A 1 18.01 -3.10 52.74
CA MET A 1 17.08 -1.96 52.82
C MET A 1 17.61 -0.69 52.13
N LYS A 2 18.83 -0.21 52.44
CA LYS A 2 19.42 0.99 51.78
C LYS A 2 19.64 0.86 50.26
N PHE A 3 20.08 -0.31 49.79
CA PHE A 3 20.26 -0.57 48.35
C PHE A 3 18.94 -0.59 47.58
N ALA A 4 17.89 -1.21 48.13
CA ALA A 4 16.56 -1.22 47.53
C ALA A 4 15.96 0.19 47.44
N MET A 5 16.15 1.02 48.48
CA MET A 5 15.66 2.39 48.52
C MET A 5 16.42 3.31 47.54
N SER A 6 17.72 3.10 47.37
CA SER A 6 18.54 3.79 46.35
C SER A 6 18.14 3.40 44.93
N PHE A 7 17.95 2.10 44.68
CA PHE A 7 17.50 1.59 43.38
C PHE A 7 16.12 2.13 43.00
N PHE A 8 15.17 2.15 43.95
CA PHE A 8 13.83 2.69 43.73
C PHE A 8 13.85 4.19 43.43
N SER A 9 14.75 4.94 44.08
CA SER A 9 14.90 6.39 43.85
C SER A 9 15.49 6.69 42.47
N ILE A 10 16.45 5.89 42.00
CA ILE A 10 17.01 6.00 40.65
C ILE A 10 15.95 5.65 39.60
N LEU A 11 15.20 4.56 39.82
CA LEU A 11 14.12 4.16 38.91
C LEU A 11 13.02 5.24 38.83
N ALA A 12 12.64 5.82 39.97
CA ALA A 12 11.69 6.92 40.01
C ALA A 12 12.20 8.15 39.25
N LEU A 13 13.48 8.52 39.41
CA LEU A 13 14.09 9.61 38.64
C LEU A 13 14.10 9.35 37.15
N ILE A 14 14.40 8.12 36.73
CA ILE A 14 14.35 7.72 35.32
C ILE A 14 12.92 7.85 34.79
N ILE A 15 11.93 7.25 35.45
CA ILE A 15 10.52 7.30 35.03
C ILE A 15 10.02 8.76 34.96
N THR A 16 10.33 9.57 35.97
CA THR A 16 9.91 10.98 36.01
C THR A 16 10.61 11.79 34.92
N GLY A 17 11.89 11.52 34.66
CA GLY A 17 12.63 12.12 33.57
C GLY A 17 12.04 11.75 32.20
N THR A 18 11.76 10.46 31.96
CA THR A 18 11.16 9.99 30.71
C THR A 18 9.77 10.60 30.50
N LEU A 19 8.94 10.65 31.54
CA LEU A 19 7.62 11.30 31.49
C LEU A 19 7.73 12.80 31.21
N PHE A 20 8.73 13.48 31.80
CA PHE A 20 8.98 14.89 31.52
C PHE A 20 9.41 15.12 30.07
N PHE A 21 10.31 14.30 29.52
CA PHE A 21 10.71 14.38 28.12
C PHE A 21 9.55 14.05 27.17
N GLN A 22 8.74 13.03 27.47
CA GLN A 22 7.54 12.70 26.69
C GLN A 22 6.52 13.84 26.72
N TYR A 23 6.27 14.43 27.89
CA TYR A 23 5.36 15.56 28.03
C TYR A 23 5.91 16.80 27.30
N HIS A 24 7.22 17.07 27.39
CA HIS A 24 7.83 18.19 26.70
C HIS A 24 7.78 18.04 25.18
N ALA A 25 8.12 16.86 24.65
CA ALA A 25 7.99 16.53 23.23
C ALA A 25 6.54 16.70 22.75
N TYR A 26 5.58 16.08 23.45
CA TYR A 26 4.15 16.23 23.16
C TYR A 26 3.69 17.70 23.21
N SER A 27 4.12 18.47 24.20
CA SER A 27 3.78 19.89 24.31
C SER A 27 4.39 20.72 23.18
N SER A 28 5.61 20.40 22.75
CA SER A 28 6.29 21.07 21.64
C SER A 28 5.64 20.74 20.30
N ASP A 29 5.18 19.50 20.09
CA ASP A 29 4.44 19.08 18.90
C ASP A 29 3.06 19.77 18.81
N LEU A 30 2.38 19.95 19.95
CA LEU A 30 1.15 20.75 20.02
C LEU A 30 1.40 22.24 19.74
N GLU A 31 2.53 22.80 20.22
CA GLU A 31 2.89 24.20 19.96
C GLU A 31 3.29 24.45 18.50
N THR A 32 3.92 23.47 17.85
CA THR A 32 4.34 23.55 16.44
C THR A 32 3.22 23.20 15.45
N GLY A 33 2.12 22.60 15.93
CA GLY A 33 0.98 22.18 15.09
C GLY A 33 1.20 20.83 14.38
N ASN A 34 2.15 20.02 14.86
CA ASN A 34 2.53 18.75 14.26
C ASN A 34 1.74 17.55 14.81
N GLY A 35 0.98 17.72 15.90
CA GLY A 35 0.15 16.65 16.46
C GLY A 35 -1.04 16.30 15.57
N GLU A 36 -1.29 15.00 15.39
CA GLU A 36 -2.50 14.48 14.74
C GLU A 36 -3.75 14.80 15.55
N PHE A 37 -4.85 15.10 14.87
CA PHE A 37 -6.12 15.42 15.53
C PHE A 37 -7.33 15.01 14.69
N HIS A 38 -8.47 14.88 15.37
CA HIS A 38 -9.75 14.60 14.72
C HIS A 38 -10.70 15.78 14.81
N TYR A 39 -11.46 16.01 13.75
CA TYR A 39 -12.48 17.06 13.69
C TYR A 39 -13.77 16.53 13.03
N SER A 40 -14.89 17.20 13.29
CA SER A 40 -16.12 16.96 12.52
C SER A 40 -16.35 18.10 11.55
N GLN A 41 -16.96 17.82 10.41
CA GLN A 41 -17.21 18.82 9.39
C GLN A 41 -18.65 18.81 8.88
N GLU A 42 -19.10 20.00 8.47
CA GLU A 42 -20.36 20.21 7.79
C GLU A 42 -20.08 21.02 6.52
N ILE A 43 -20.58 20.51 5.39
CA ILE A 43 -20.26 20.99 4.06
C ILE A 43 -21.55 21.37 3.37
N GLU A 44 -21.68 22.63 2.98
CA GLU A 44 -22.78 23.10 2.15
C GLU A 44 -22.29 23.35 0.73
N ILE A 45 -22.98 22.78 -0.24
CA ILE A 45 -22.68 22.90 -1.66
C ILE A 45 -23.90 23.49 -2.35
N VAL A 46 -23.72 24.63 -3.01
CA VAL A 46 -24.72 25.21 -3.90
C VAL A 46 -24.19 25.16 -5.32
N TYR A 47 -24.81 24.33 -6.16
CA TYR A 47 -24.49 24.28 -7.57
C TYR A 47 -25.15 25.44 -8.32
N ARG A 48 -24.35 26.25 -9.01
CA ARG A 48 -24.78 27.39 -9.83
C ARG A 48 -24.20 27.28 -11.22
N GLU A 49 -24.95 26.70 -12.15
CA GLU A 49 -24.64 26.56 -13.59
C GLU A 49 -23.26 25.95 -13.91
N ASN A 50 -22.17 26.65 -13.65
CA ASN A 50 -20.79 26.24 -13.95
C ASN A 50 -19.89 26.26 -12.71
N SER A 51 -20.43 26.32 -11.50
CA SER A 51 -19.64 26.27 -10.27
C SER A 51 -20.34 25.53 -9.13
N LEU A 52 -19.52 25.03 -8.20
CA LEU A 52 -19.93 24.64 -6.87
C LEU A 52 -19.47 25.73 -5.91
N ASP A 53 -20.42 26.42 -5.30
CA ASP A 53 -20.12 27.32 -4.20
C ASP A 53 -20.13 26.49 -2.92
N ILE A 54 -18.95 26.33 -2.31
CA ILE A 54 -18.75 25.45 -1.16
C ILE A 54 -18.54 26.29 0.10
N ARG A 55 -19.24 25.91 1.17
CA ARG A 55 -19.01 26.39 2.52
C ARG A 55 -18.68 25.20 3.40
N GLN A 56 -17.65 25.35 4.21
CA GLN A 56 -17.16 24.27 5.07
C GLN A 56 -17.02 24.79 6.49
N HIS A 57 -17.65 24.07 7.41
CA HIS A 57 -17.64 24.34 8.83
C HIS A 57 -16.86 23.25 9.54
N PHE A 58 -15.67 23.57 10.02
CA PHE A 58 -14.86 22.69 10.84
C PHE A 58 -15.25 22.87 12.30
N LYS A 59 -15.42 21.77 13.03
CA LYS A 59 -15.77 21.75 14.46
C LYS A 59 -14.81 20.84 15.22
N ASN A 60 -14.61 21.11 16.50
CA ASN A 60 -13.64 20.43 17.38
C ASN A 60 -12.17 20.65 17.00
N LEU A 61 -11.84 21.83 16.47
CA LEU A 61 -10.47 22.19 16.14
C LEU A 61 -9.58 22.28 17.41
N PRO A 62 -8.34 21.77 17.36
CA PRO A 62 -7.38 21.87 18.46
C PRO A 62 -6.95 23.33 18.69
N ASN A 63 -6.42 23.60 19.88
CA ASN A 63 -5.83 24.90 20.23
C ASN A 63 -4.36 24.98 19.77
N GLN A 64 -4.16 24.83 18.46
CA GLN A 64 -2.86 24.93 17.80
C GLN A 64 -3.01 25.62 16.44
N LYS A 65 -1.89 25.94 15.80
CA LYS A 65 -1.91 26.37 14.40
C LYS A 65 -2.26 25.17 13.53
N VAL A 66 -3.21 25.34 12.62
CA VAL A 66 -3.67 24.27 11.72
C VAL A 66 -3.65 24.78 10.28
N GLU A 67 -2.87 24.15 9.42
CA GLU A 67 -2.80 24.50 8.00
C GLU A 67 -4.00 23.95 7.22
N ILE A 68 -4.52 24.74 6.29
CA ILE A 68 -5.62 24.38 5.39
C ILE A 68 -5.02 23.98 4.04
N LYS A 69 -5.31 22.75 3.61
CA LYS A 69 -5.04 22.27 2.26
C LYS A 69 -6.25 22.51 1.38
N TRP A 70 -6.14 23.50 0.51
CA TRP A 70 -7.18 23.84 -0.47
C TRP A 70 -7.21 22.85 -1.64
N PRO A 71 -8.40 22.55 -2.20
CA PRO A 71 -8.51 21.88 -3.49
C PRO A 71 -7.73 22.62 -4.58
N GLU A 72 -7.08 21.91 -5.50
CA GLU A 72 -6.27 22.52 -6.56
C GLU A 72 -7.04 23.53 -7.42
N ASN A 73 -8.33 23.26 -7.63
CA ASN A 73 -9.21 24.10 -8.45
C ASN A 73 -9.99 25.14 -7.64
N ALA A 74 -9.69 25.33 -6.35
CA ALA A 74 -10.39 26.30 -5.52
C ALA A 74 -10.07 27.74 -5.94
N VAL A 75 -11.13 28.54 -6.07
CA VAL A 75 -11.05 29.96 -6.39
C VAL A 75 -11.71 30.78 -5.28
N ASN A 76 -11.13 31.94 -4.99
CA ASN A 76 -11.61 32.89 -3.98
C ASN A 76 -11.82 32.29 -2.58
N PRO A 77 -10.83 31.56 -2.01
CA PRO A 77 -10.93 31.09 -0.63
C PRO A 77 -11.08 32.29 0.31
N SER A 78 -12.06 32.22 1.21
CA SER A 78 -12.40 33.33 2.11
C SER A 78 -13.07 32.83 3.38
N CYS A 79 -13.19 33.75 4.35
CA CYS A 79 -13.99 33.54 5.54
C CYS A 79 -15.47 33.44 5.21
N PHE A 80 -16.17 32.46 5.78
CA PHE A 80 -17.63 32.44 5.80
C PHE A 80 -18.15 32.87 7.18
N ILE A 81 -18.74 34.05 7.25
CA ILE A 81 -19.27 34.59 8.51
C ILE A 81 -20.68 34.01 8.74
N ASP A 82 -20.77 32.95 9.53
CA ASP A 82 -22.03 32.41 10.03
C ASP A 82 -22.41 33.05 11.39
N ASN A 83 -21.39 33.32 12.21
CA ASN A 83 -21.48 34.05 13.47
C ASN A 83 -20.21 34.89 13.68
N GLU A 84 -20.22 35.77 14.69
CA GLU A 84 -19.09 36.67 14.98
C GLU A 84 -17.75 35.95 15.14
N LYS A 85 -17.75 34.69 15.59
CA LYS A 85 -16.54 33.90 15.87
C LYS A 85 -16.10 32.95 14.76
N SER A 86 -16.83 32.93 13.64
CA SER A 86 -16.68 31.91 12.59
C SER A 86 -15.31 31.91 11.93
N CYS A 87 -14.59 33.02 11.98
CA CYS A 87 -13.28 33.14 11.34
C CYS A 87 -12.23 33.80 12.24
N ASP A 88 -12.45 33.84 13.56
CA ASP A 88 -11.55 34.49 14.52
C ASP A 88 -10.10 34.03 14.40
N ARG A 89 -9.91 32.78 13.99
CA ARG A 89 -8.59 32.15 13.89
C ARG A 89 -8.06 32.19 12.46
N LEU A 90 -8.87 32.45 11.44
CA LEU A 90 -8.42 32.38 10.05
C LEU A 90 -7.35 33.42 9.76
N SER A 91 -6.23 33.00 9.14
CA SER A 91 -5.15 33.90 8.75
C SER A 91 -5.59 34.86 7.65
N LYS A 92 -4.88 35.99 7.51
CA LYS A 92 -5.16 36.96 6.44
C LYS A 92 -4.92 36.38 5.05
N GLU A 93 -3.97 35.46 4.95
CA GLU A 93 -3.61 34.73 3.73
C GLU A 93 -4.55 33.55 3.46
N VAL A 94 -5.50 33.27 4.36
CA VAL A 94 -6.52 32.22 4.24
C VAL A 94 -5.90 30.82 4.07
N SER A 95 -4.69 30.62 4.60
CA SER A 95 -3.92 29.38 4.45
C SER A 95 -3.85 28.54 5.72
N TYR A 96 -4.24 29.10 6.88
CA TYR A 96 -4.23 28.38 8.14
C TYR A 96 -5.17 29.01 9.18
N PHE A 97 -5.55 28.22 10.18
CA PHE A 97 -6.13 28.71 11.42
C PHE A 97 -5.02 28.95 12.46
N ASN A 98 -4.99 30.15 13.04
CA ASN A 98 -4.14 30.51 14.16
C ASN A 98 -4.49 29.70 15.42
N LYS A 99 -3.56 29.63 16.37
CA LYS A 99 -3.84 29.13 17.72
C LYS A 99 -4.97 29.94 18.37
N GLY A 100 -5.91 29.27 19.02
CA GLY A 100 -7.03 29.92 19.69
C GLY A 100 -8.03 28.94 20.29
N GLU A 101 -8.81 29.42 21.26
CA GLU A 101 -9.80 28.63 22.00
C GLU A 101 -11.06 28.30 21.17
N THR A 102 -11.34 29.06 20.12
CA THR A 102 -12.52 28.83 19.27
C THR A 102 -12.36 27.51 18.52
N LYS A 103 -13.18 26.52 18.87
CA LYS A 103 -13.13 25.16 18.30
C LYS A 103 -13.85 25.00 16.96
N SER A 104 -14.48 26.05 16.45
CA SER A 104 -15.21 25.99 15.19
C SER A 104 -14.78 27.12 14.27
N GLN A 105 -14.49 26.81 13.01
CA GLN A 105 -14.11 27.79 12.00
C GLN A 105 -14.80 27.47 10.67
N SER A 106 -15.16 28.51 9.93
CA SER A 106 -15.97 28.42 8.72
C SER A 106 -15.27 29.09 7.54
N VAL A 107 -15.20 28.40 6.42
CA VAL A 107 -14.58 28.91 5.19
C VAL A 107 -15.51 28.76 4.00
N SER A 108 -15.29 29.55 2.96
CA SER A 108 -15.98 29.41 1.68
C SER A 108 -15.04 29.58 0.49
N TYR A 109 -15.36 28.91 -0.60
CA TYR A 109 -14.59 28.90 -1.84
C TYR A 109 -15.46 28.37 -2.99
N ILE A 110 -14.97 28.52 -4.21
CA ILE A 110 -15.70 28.12 -5.42
C ILE A 110 -14.87 27.09 -6.19
N ILE A 111 -15.51 25.98 -6.59
CA ILE A 111 -14.93 25.00 -7.52
C ILE A 111 -15.59 25.20 -8.89
N PRO A 112 -14.84 25.66 -9.91
CA PRO A 112 -15.38 25.85 -11.25
C PRO A 112 -15.58 24.49 -11.96
N ILE A 113 -16.76 24.29 -12.53
CA ILE A 113 -17.10 23.16 -13.39
C ILE A 113 -17.20 23.68 -14.83
N LYS A 114 -16.09 23.60 -15.57
CA LYS A 114 -16.02 24.07 -16.96
C LYS A 114 -17.04 23.35 -17.84
N GLY A 115 -18.04 24.09 -18.32
CA GLY A 115 -19.12 23.57 -19.16
C GLY A 115 -20.26 22.91 -18.40
N GLY A 116 -20.35 23.11 -17.09
CA GLY A 116 -21.45 22.63 -16.25
C GLY A 116 -21.41 21.13 -15.97
N LEU A 117 -22.42 20.64 -15.26
CA LEU A 117 -22.53 19.23 -14.91
C LEU A 117 -22.73 18.37 -16.17
N LYS A 118 -21.86 17.38 -16.34
CA LYS A 118 -21.97 16.36 -17.39
C LYS A 118 -22.49 15.07 -16.80
N ASP A 119 -23.15 14.25 -17.62
CA ASP A 119 -23.54 12.92 -17.19
C ASP A 119 -22.31 12.12 -16.75
N LYS A 120 -22.46 11.38 -15.64
CA LYS A 120 -21.44 10.51 -15.06
C LYS A 120 -20.13 11.24 -14.71
N MET A 121 -20.27 12.40 -14.08
CA MET A 121 -19.14 13.24 -13.70
C MET A 121 -18.71 12.96 -12.27
N LEU A 122 -17.49 12.44 -12.11
CA LEU A 122 -16.77 12.42 -10.83
C LEU A 122 -16.03 13.74 -10.65
N ILE A 123 -16.20 14.39 -9.50
CA ILE A 123 -15.49 15.61 -9.13
C ILE A 123 -14.67 15.28 -7.88
N GLN A 124 -13.36 15.19 -8.07
CA GLN A 124 -12.44 14.65 -7.07
C GLN A 124 -11.82 15.74 -6.21
N ASN A 125 -11.52 15.41 -4.96
CA ASN A 125 -10.82 16.26 -3.98
C ASN A 125 -11.39 17.68 -3.90
N VAL A 126 -12.72 17.80 -3.88
CA VAL A 126 -13.43 19.09 -3.96
C VAL A 126 -13.49 19.83 -2.63
N PHE A 127 -13.08 19.18 -1.54
CA PHE A 127 -13.20 19.71 -0.19
C PHE A 127 -11.87 20.11 0.41
N ALA A 128 -11.83 21.22 1.15
CA ALA A 128 -10.66 21.62 1.90
C ALA A 128 -10.41 20.64 3.05
N THR A 129 -9.14 20.31 3.26
CA THR A 129 -8.69 19.40 4.34
C THR A 129 -7.70 20.13 5.24
N LEU A 130 -7.41 19.55 6.41
CA LEU A 130 -6.50 20.15 7.38
C LEU A 130 -5.24 19.30 7.50
N THR A 131 -4.06 19.92 7.45
CA THR A 131 -2.79 19.20 7.64
C THR A 131 -2.78 18.53 9.02
N ASN A 132 -2.44 17.24 9.06
CA ASN A 132 -2.45 16.39 10.27
C ASN A 132 -3.84 16.22 10.93
N GLY A 133 -4.92 16.64 10.24
CA GLY A 133 -6.28 16.51 10.72
C GLY A 133 -7.06 15.48 9.93
N GLU A 134 -7.76 14.59 10.62
CA GLU A 134 -8.69 13.64 10.00
C GLU A 134 -10.14 13.93 10.41
N SER A 135 -11.06 13.89 9.44
CA SER A 135 -12.48 14.07 9.76
C SER A 135 -13.05 12.78 10.36
N SER A 136 -13.53 12.85 11.61
CA SER A 136 -14.21 11.73 12.27
C SER A 136 -15.67 11.59 11.83
N TYR A 137 -16.32 12.69 11.46
CA TYR A 137 -17.71 12.72 11.04
C TYR A 137 -17.96 13.85 10.04
N SER A 138 -18.70 13.55 8.98
CA SER A 138 -19.00 14.49 7.91
C SER A 138 -20.51 14.58 7.66
N VAL A 139 -20.96 15.81 7.39
CA VAL A 139 -22.30 16.11 6.88
C VAL A 139 -22.14 16.86 5.57
N VAL A 140 -22.84 16.43 4.52
CA VAL A 140 -22.82 17.09 3.21
C VAL A 140 -24.24 17.46 2.80
N HIS A 141 -24.45 18.73 2.52
CA HIS A 141 -25.67 19.30 1.99
C HIS A 141 -25.42 19.76 0.56
N ILE A 142 -26.24 19.29 -0.38
CA ILE A 142 -26.12 19.68 -1.80
C ILE A 142 -27.45 20.25 -2.26
N SER A 143 -27.39 21.48 -2.77
CA SER A 143 -28.52 22.21 -3.31
C SER A 143 -28.26 22.59 -4.76
N ALA A 144 -29.23 22.36 -5.64
CA ALA A 144 -29.19 22.77 -7.05
C ALA A 144 -30.56 23.34 -7.47
N ASP A 145 -30.60 24.17 -8.51
CA ASP A 145 -31.86 24.64 -9.09
C ASP A 145 -32.79 23.45 -9.41
N SER A 146 -34.11 23.61 -9.17
CA SER A 146 -35.14 22.58 -9.40
C SER A 146 -35.13 21.94 -10.80
N LYS A 147 -34.61 22.66 -11.81
CA LYS A 147 -34.44 22.20 -13.20
C LYS A 147 -33.32 21.18 -13.37
N ILE A 148 -32.36 21.14 -12.44
CA ILE A 148 -31.24 20.20 -12.46
C ILE A 148 -31.74 18.85 -11.96
N VAL A 149 -31.99 17.92 -12.89
CA VAL A 149 -32.51 16.59 -12.60
C VAL A 149 -31.40 15.54 -12.72
N GLY A 150 -31.11 14.88 -11.62
CA GLY A 150 -30.10 13.83 -11.52
C GLY A 150 -29.88 13.41 -10.09
N GLN A 151 -28.83 12.63 -9.86
CA GLN A 151 -28.47 12.07 -8.57
C GLN A 151 -27.06 12.51 -8.18
N TRP A 152 -26.95 13.09 -6.98
CA TRP A 152 -25.68 13.24 -6.29
C TRP A 152 -25.37 11.97 -5.51
N ILE A 153 -24.10 11.59 -5.45
CA ILE A 153 -23.59 10.45 -4.69
C ILE A 153 -22.26 10.84 -4.07
N THR A 154 -22.02 10.39 -2.84
CA THR A 154 -20.76 10.56 -2.12
C THR A 154 -20.40 9.22 -1.44
N GLY A 155 -19.20 9.13 -0.87
CA GLY A 155 -18.83 7.99 0.00
C GLY A 155 -19.60 7.94 1.33
N LEU A 156 -20.44 8.93 1.65
CA LEU A 156 -21.25 8.95 2.86
C LEU A 156 -22.66 8.36 2.63
N PRO A 157 -23.31 7.82 3.67
CA PRO A 157 -24.69 7.35 3.60
C PRO A 157 -25.64 8.48 3.20
N LEU A 158 -26.60 8.17 2.32
CA LEU A 158 -27.69 9.09 1.99
C LEU A 158 -28.65 9.19 3.19
N VAL A 159 -28.85 10.41 3.69
CA VAL A 159 -29.87 10.69 4.73
C VAL A 159 -31.23 10.95 4.08
N GLY A 160 -31.24 11.70 2.98
CA GLY A 160 -32.48 11.99 2.27
C GLY A 160 -32.30 12.95 1.10
N GLN A 161 -33.31 12.96 0.25
CA GLN A 161 -33.39 13.86 -0.90
C GLN A 161 -34.81 14.42 -1.01
N GLN A 162 -34.91 15.71 -1.27
CA GLN A 162 -36.19 16.40 -1.42
C GLN A 162 -36.17 17.33 -2.63
N LYS A 163 -37.20 17.18 -3.47
CA LYS A 163 -37.48 18.10 -4.58
C LYS A 163 -38.44 19.18 -4.10
N LEU A 164 -37.97 20.42 -4.03
CA LEU A 164 -38.76 21.60 -3.69
C LEU A 164 -39.10 22.39 -4.95
N SER A 165 -39.93 23.43 -4.80
CA SER A 165 -40.41 24.25 -5.92
C SER A 165 -39.28 24.97 -6.67
N LEU A 166 -38.22 25.37 -5.97
CA LEU A 166 -37.10 26.14 -6.54
C LEU A 166 -35.76 25.40 -6.49
N VAL A 167 -35.63 24.41 -5.60
CA VAL A 167 -34.35 23.75 -5.31
C VAL A 167 -34.53 22.25 -5.17
N ASN A 168 -33.58 21.49 -5.65
CA ASN A 168 -33.40 20.08 -5.31
C ASN A 168 -32.34 19.99 -4.22
N TYR A 169 -32.70 19.37 -3.09
CA TYR A 169 -31.86 19.25 -1.92
C TYR A 169 -31.52 17.78 -1.66
N THR A 170 -30.24 17.50 -1.37
CA THR A 170 -29.76 16.16 -1.01
C THR A 170 -28.84 16.27 0.19
N MET A 171 -28.96 15.35 1.15
CA MET A 171 -28.16 15.31 2.37
C MET A 171 -27.51 13.95 2.56
N PHE A 172 -26.22 13.95 2.88
CA PHE A 172 -25.44 12.79 3.26
C PHE A 172 -24.80 12.99 4.61
N SER A 173 -24.66 11.92 5.39
CA SER A 173 -24.01 12.03 6.70
C SER A 173 -23.50 10.69 7.20
N GLY A 174 -22.28 10.68 7.77
CA GLY A 174 -21.70 9.50 8.36
C GLY A 174 -20.27 9.72 8.85
N TYR A 175 -19.67 8.65 9.37
CA TYR A 175 -18.29 8.66 9.86
C TYR A 175 -17.26 8.78 8.74
N GLY A 176 -16.12 9.37 9.07
CA GLY A 176 -14.96 9.52 8.20
C GLY A 176 -15.00 10.75 7.29
N THR A 177 -13.92 10.91 6.54
CA THR A 177 -13.74 12.00 5.57
C THR A 177 -14.53 11.74 4.29
N VAL A 178 -14.99 12.81 3.66
CA VAL A 178 -15.53 12.82 2.29
C VAL A 178 -14.61 13.69 1.43
N ARG A 179 -14.26 13.21 0.23
CA ARG A 179 -13.32 13.90 -0.68
C ARG A 179 -13.93 14.17 -2.04
N ASP A 180 -14.68 13.18 -2.52
CA ASP A 180 -15.21 13.15 -3.87
C ASP A 180 -16.74 13.22 -3.87
N ILE A 181 -17.27 13.82 -4.92
CA ILE A 181 -18.70 13.82 -5.23
C ILE A 181 -18.92 13.35 -6.66
N TYR A 182 -19.98 12.58 -6.87
CA TYR A 182 -20.36 12.09 -8.18
C TYR A 182 -21.75 12.58 -8.57
N TRP A 183 -21.87 12.96 -9.83
CA TRP A 183 -23.11 13.39 -10.44
C TRP A 183 -23.47 12.52 -11.64
N GLN A 184 -24.73 12.07 -11.67
CA GLN A 184 -25.28 11.38 -12.83
C GLN A 184 -26.64 11.95 -13.21
N THR A 185 -26.88 12.10 -14.52
CA THR A 185 -28.17 12.54 -15.03
C THR A 185 -29.19 11.40 -14.98
N GLY A 186 -30.46 11.75 -14.78
CA GLY A 186 -31.54 10.78 -14.67
C GLY A 186 -31.67 10.15 -13.27
N ASN A 187 -32.43 9.06 -13.19
CA ASN A 187 -32.83 8.47 -11.91
C ASN A 187 -32.01 7.20 -11.64
N LEU A 188 -30.78 7.38 -11.17
CA LEU A 188 -29.99 6.28 -10.63
C LEU A 188 -30.52 5.95 -9.23
N LYS A 189 -31.32 4.90 -9.14
CA LYS A 189 -31.96 4.53 -7.87
C LYS A 189 -30.99 3.76 -7.00
N ALA A 190 -30.98 4.09 -5.72
CA ALA A 190 -30.42 3.21 -4.71
C ALA A 190 -31.27 1.93 -4.67
N GLN A 191 -30.60 0.80 -4.81
CA GLN A 191 -31.20 -0.53 -4.78
C GLN A 191 -31.06 -1.16 -3.40
N GLU A 192 -30.02 -0.76 -2.66
CA GLU A 192 -29.72 -1.17 -1.29
C GLU A 192 -29.14 0.04 -0.54
N GLN A 193 -29.55 0.22 0.71
CA GLN A 193 -29.04 1.28 1.59
C GLN A 193 -28.97 0.76 3.02
N THR A 194 -27.75 0.60 3.50
CA THR A 194 -27.42 0.26 4.88
C THR A 194 -26.50 1.33 5.46
N PRO A 195 -26.24 1.34 6.79
CA PRO A 195 -25.29 2.27 7.37
C PRO A 195 -23.86 2.18 6.81
N VAL A 196 -23.46 1.02 6.27
CA VAL A 196 -22.09 0.74 5.80
C VAL A 196 -21.98 0.57 4.28
N LEU A 197 -23.09 0.40 3.57
CA LEU A 197 -23.10 0.14 2.13
C LEU A 197 -24.34 0.72 1.45
N SER A 198 -24.13 1.43 0.35
CA SER A 198 -25.19 1.81 -0.59
C SER A 198 -24.85 1.30 -2.00
N ILE A 199 -25.84 0.72 -2.69
CA ILE A 199 -25.66 0.25 -4.07
C ILE A 199 -26.60 1.01 -5.00
N TYR A 200 -26.03 1.62 -6.02
CA TYR A 200 -26.72 2.40 -7.04
C TYR A 200 -26.63 1.69 -8.39
N ALA A 201 -27.79 1.38 -8.99
CA ALA A 201 -27.86 0.73 -10.28
C ALA A 201 -29.03 1.23 -11.11
N SER A 202 -28.88 1.17 -12.44
CA SER A 202 -29.90 1.61 -13.39
C SER A 202 -31.05 0.62 -13.54
N GLY A 203 -30.84 -0.65 -13.18
CA GLY A 203 -31.85 -1.70 -13.17
C GLY A 203 -32.04 -2.33 -11.79
N ALA A 204 -33.10 -3.11 -11.64
CA ALA A 204 -33.32 -3.90 -10.43
C ALA A 204 -32.23 -4.95 -10.26
N ILE A 205 -31.68 -5.05 -9.04
CA ILE A 205 -30.68 -6.04 -8.69
C ILE A 205 -31.37 -7.33 -8.22
N SER A 206 -30.72 -8.48 -8.44
CA SER A 206 -31.20 -9.77 -7.95
C SER A 206 -31.33 -9.79 -6.42
N LYS A 207 -32.48 -10.23 -5.91
CA LYS A 207 -32.69 -10.45 -4.46
C LYS A 207 -31.70 -11.46 -3.87
N ASN A 208 -31.24 -12.43 -4.65
CA ASN A 208 -30.26 -13.41 -4.17
C ASN A 208 -28.91 -12.75 -3.91
N PHE A 209 -28.51 -11.80 -4.75
CA PHE A 209 -27.30 -11.02 -4.55
C PHE A 209 -27.44 -10.09 -3.33
N LEU A 210 -28.57 -9.41 -3.16
CA LEU A 210 -28.75 -8.58 -1.95
C LEU A 210 -28.67 -9.40 -0.66
N LYS A 211 -29.24 -10.62 -0.67
CA LYS A 211 -29.13 -11.56 0.46
C LYS A 211 -27.70 -12.04 0.72
N SER A 212 -26.87 -12.18 -0.32
CA SER A 212 -25.48 -12.62 -0.11
C SER A 212 -24.67 -11.54 0.61
N LEU A 213 -25.00 -10.26 0.40
CA LEU A 213 -24.37 -9.13 1.09
C LEU A 213 -24.70 -9.05 2.59
N GLU A 214 -25.79 -9.66 3.07
CA GLU A 214 -26.14 -9.64 4.51
C GLU A 214 -25.08 -10.33 5.38
N ASN A 215 -24.36 -11.32 4.83
CA ASN A 215 -23.30 -12.05 5.54
C ASN A 215 -21.90 -11.49 5.26
N PHE A 216 -21.82 -10.42 4.46
CA PHE A 216 -20.56 -9.84 4.06
C PHE A 216 -19.81 -9.25 5.27
N LYS A 217 -18.55 -9.64 5.43
CA LYS A 217 -17.71 -9.16 6.54
C LYS A 217 -16.90 -7.96 6.10
N PHE A 218 -17.38 -6.78 6.44
CA PHE A 218 -16.62 -5.55 6.30
C PHE A 218 -15.43 -5.54 7.26
N LEU A 219 -14.29 -5.01 6.81
CA LEU A 219 -13.09 -4.82 7.62
C LEU A 219 -13.21 -3.60 8.55
N ASN A 220 -14.05 -2.63 8.18
CA ASN A 220 -14.36 -1.45 8.98
C ASN A 220 -15.81 -0.97 8.75
N ASP A 221 -16.26 -0.05 9.59
CA ASP A 221 -17.62 0.51 9.56
C ASP A 221 -17.74 1.79 8.69
N GLN A 222 -16.72 2.12 7.89
CA GLN A 222 -16.82 3.26 6.98
C GLN A 222 -17.77 2.92 5.84
N HIS A 223 -18.76 3.79 5.63
CA HIS A 223 -19.70 3.61 4.54
C HIS A 223 -19.01 3.66 3.17
N ILE A 224 -19.45 2.77 2.28
CA ILE A 224 -19.03 2.69 0.88
C ILE A 224 -20.25 2.83 -0.04
N ALA A 225 -20.13 3.62 -1.09
CA ALA A 225 -21.11 3.71 -2.17
C ALA A 225 -20.59 2.97 -3.40
N ILE A 226 -21.37 2.01 -3.90
CA ILE A 226 -21.10 1.27 -5.14
C ILE A 226 -22.02 1.79 -6.24
N ILE A 227 -21.43 2.19 -7.36
CA ILE A 227 -22.14 2.65 -8.54
C ILE A 227 -21.92 1.64 -9.67
N GLN A 228 -23.01 1.07 -10.18
CA GLN A 228 -22.94 0.20 -11.35
C GLN A 228 -22.69 1.02 -12.61
N GLU A 229 -21.50 0.90 -13.18
CA GLU A 229 -21.09 1.62 -14.38
C GLU A 229 -20.29 0.72 -15.33
N LYS A 230 -20.76 0.59 -16.58
CA LYS A 230 -20.12 -0.26 -17.60
C LYS A 230 -18.70 0.16 -17.91
N ASN A 231 -18.43 1.47 -17.88
CA ASN A 231 -17.12 2.06 -18.08
C ASN A 231 -16.67 2.73 -16.79
N PRO A 232 -16.18 1.96 -15.80
CA PRO A 232 -15.88 2.49 -14.48
C PRO A 232 -14.81 3.57 -14.55
N VAL A 233 -14.93 4.56 -13.67
CA VAL A 233 -13.91 5.59 -13.50
C VAL A 233 -12.66 4.91 -12.92
N LYS A 234 -11.48 5.14 -13.50
CA LYS A 234 -10.25 4.43 -13.09
C LYS A 234 -9.67 4.93 -11.76
N GLU A 235 -9.78 6.22 -11.51
CA GLU A 235 -9.28 6.88 -10.31
C GLU A 235 -10.48 7.39 -9.52
N HIS A 236 -10.64 6.90 -8.31
CA HIS A 236 -11.74 7.26 -7.42
C HIS A 236 -11.29 7.11 -5.96
N ASP A 237 -12.00 7.79 -5.07
CA ASP A 237 -11.87 7.63 -3.62
C ASP A 237 -12.18 6.19 -3.16
N ASP A 238 -11.59 5.79 -2.02
CA ASP A 238 -11.75 4.46 -1.44
C ASP A 238 -13.18 4.19 -0.91
N ARG A 239 -14.07 5.18 -0.92
CA ARG A 239 -15.46 5.03 -0.46
C ARG A 239 -16.48 5.15 -1.59
N LEU A 240 -16.03 5.40 -2.81
CA LEU A 240 -16.89 5.57 -3.98
C LEU A 240 -16.42 4.66 -5.11
N LEU A 241 -17.01 3.47 -5.19
CA LEU A 241 -16.58 2.38 -6.06
C LEU A 241 -17.42 2.32 -7.33
N PHE A 242 -16.77 2.02 -8.46
CA PHE A 242 -17.43 1.88 -9.75
C PHE A 242 -17.24 0.47 -10.28
N LEU A 243 -18.34 -0.27 -10.43
CA LEU A 243 -18.32 -1.68 -10.81
C LEU A 243 -19.14 -1.91 -12.09
N PRO A 244 -18.60 -2.58 -13.12
CA PRO A 244 -19.37 -2.90 -14.33
C PRO A 244 -20.45 -3.94 -14.08
N GLU A 245 -20.17 -4.89 -13.19
CA GLU A 245 -21.06 -5.99 -12.84
C GLU A 245 -21.20 -6.09 -11.32
N LEU A 246 -22.43 -6.35 -10.87
CA LEU A 246 -22.76 -6.52 -9.45
C LEU A 246 -22.91 -8.00 -9.16
N THR A 247 -21.77 -8.67 -8.99
CA THR A 247 -21.68 -10.05 -8.50
C THR A 247 -21.14 -10.03 -7.07
N GLU A 248 -21.45 -11.07 -6.28
CA GLU A 248 -20.97 -11.20 -4.91
C GLU A 248 -19.45 -11.08 -4.84
N GLN A 249 -18.74 -11.85 -5.66
CA GLN A 249 -17.28 -11.85 -5.73
C GLN A 249 -16.69 -10.50 -6.15
N ALA A 250 -17.29 -9.80 -7.13
CA ALA A 250 -16.78 -8.51 -7.59
C ALA A 250 -16.95 -7.43 -6.53
N VAL A 251 -18.10 -7.40 -5.85
CA VAL A 251 -18.35 -6.47 -4.74
C VAL A 251 -17.45 -6.77 -3.56
N GLU A 252 -17.35 -8.04 -3.17
CA GLU A 252 -16.49 -8.47 -2.07
C GLU A 252 -15.04 -8.04 -2.31
N GLN A 253 -14.48 -8.39 -3.47
CA GLN A 253 -13.11 -8.04 -3.81
C GLN A 253 -12.89 -6.52 -3.79
N GLU A 254 -13.75 -5.74 -4.44
CA GLU A 254 -13.53 -4.29 -4.54
C GLU A 254 -13.71 -3.59 -3.19
N VAL A 255 -14.73 -3.99 -2.41
CA VAL A 255 -14.96 -3.43 -1.06
C VAL A 255 -13.79 -3.74 -0.13
N ILE A 256 -13.33 -4.99 -0.09
CA ILE A 256 -12.18 -5.38 0.75
C ILE A 256 -10.94 -4.57 0.34
N LEU A 257 -10.60 -4.55 -0.96
CA LEU A 257 -9.41 -3.84 -1.44
C LEU A 257 -9.47 -2.36 -1.11
N SER A 258 -10.66 -1.76 -1.19
CA SER A 258 -10.85 -0.37 -0.84
C SER A 258 -10.68 -0.10 0.65
N GLN A 259 -11.23 -0.96 1.50
CA GLN A 259 -11.05 -0.85 2.95
C GLN A 259 -9.57 -1.03 3.34
N ILE A 260 -8.85 -1.94 2.69
CA ILE A 260 -7.41 -2.09 2.90
C ILE A 260 -6.63 -0.84 2.51
N LYS A 261 -6.92 -0.23 1.36
CA LYS A 261 -6.28 1.03 0.95
C LYS A 261 -6.60 2.20 1.88
N SER A 262 -7.81 2.22 2.46
CA SER A 262 -8.20 3.24 3.45
C SER A 262 -7.51 3.05 4.80
N GLN A 263 -7.27 1.81 5.22
CA GLN A 263 -6.74 1.48 6.54
C GLN A 263 -5.22 1.53 6.59
N TYR A 264 -4.56 1.17 5.49
CA TYR A 264 -3.11 1.03 5.42
C TYR A 264 -2.50 2.02 4.43
N LYS A 265 -1.36 2.61 4.83
CA LYS A 265 -0.58 3.47 3.94
C LYS A 265 0.33 2.58 3.09
N PHE A 266 0.11 2.53 1.78
CA PHE A 266 1.02 1.83 0.87
C PHE A 266 1.95 2.82 0.17
N LYS A 267 3.26 2.57 0.22
CA LYS A 267 4.29 3.43 -0.38
C LYS A 267 5.05 2.68 -1.45
N ASP A 268 5.16 3.31 -2.64
CA ASP A 268 5.87 2.75 -3.80
C ASP A 268 5.44 1.30 -4.10
N SER A 269 4.18 0.99 -3.83
CA SER A 269 3.65 -0.37 -3.85
C SER A 269 3.04 -0.70 -5.22
N PRO A 270 3.36 -1.86 -5.81
CA PRO A 270 2.63 -2.34 -6.98
C PRO A 270 1.19 -2.73 -6.59
N THR A 271 0.28 -2.72 -7.57
CA THR A 271 -1.16 -2.99 -7.34
C THR A 271 -1.45 -4.35 -6.71
N TRP A 272 -0.60 -5.35 -6.95
CA TRP A 272 -0.75 -6.69 -6.38
C TRP A 272 -0.41 -6.76 -4.88
N LEU A 273 0.33 -5.79 -4.32
CA LEU A 273 0.75 -5.86 -2.92
C LEU A 273 -0.42 -5.67 -1.93
N PRO A 274 -1.29 -4.64 -2.08
CA PRO A 274 -2.52 -4.55 -1.31
C PRO A 274 -3.41 -5.79 -1.43
N GLU A 275 -3.46 -6.41 -2.62
CA GLU A 275 -4.24 -7.63 -2.85
C GLU A 275 -3.73 -8.84 -2.06
N VAL A 276 -2.40 -8.97 -1.91
CA VAL A 276 -1.78 -10.01 -1.07
C VAL A 276 -2.14 -9.77 0.40
N VAL A 277 -2.00 -8.55 0.89
CA VAL A 277 -2.37 -8.19 2.28
C VAL A 277 -3.85 -8.49 2.53
N ALA A 278 -4.72 -8.06 1.60
CA ALA A 278 -6.15 -8.27 1.67
C ALA A 278 -6.51 -9.77 1.75
N SER A 279 -5.89 -10.60 0.91
CA SER A 279 -6.09 -12.06 0.92
C SER A 279 -5.81 -12.69 2.28
N TYR A 280 -4.74 -12.28 2.96
CA TYR A 280 -4.43 -12.79 4.30
C TYR A 280 -5.41 -12.31 5.37
N LEU A 281 -5.86 -11.06 5.30
CA LEU A 281 -6.78 -10.49 6.29
C LEU A 281 -8.18 -11.11 6.21
N VAL A 282 -8.68 -11.41 5.00
CA VAL A 282 -9.97 -12.08 4.82
C VAL A 282 -9.87 -13.61 4.82
N LYS A 283 -8.65 -14.15 4.94
CA LYS A 283 -8.36 -15.59 4.94
C LYS A 283 -8.84 -16.31 3.67
N ASP A 284 -8.91 -15.58 2.56
CA ASP A 284 -9.27 -16.10 1.23
C ASP A 284 -8.23 -15.64 0.18
N THR A 285 -8.40 -16.01 -1.08
CA THR A 285 -7.45 -15.71 -2.17
C THR A 285 -8.10 -14.79 -3.20
N ILE A 286 -7.87 -13.49 -3.05
CA ILE A 286 -8.50 -12.45 -3.86
C ILE A 286 -7.46 -11.67 -4.69
N GLY A 287 -7.93 -10.84 -5.63
CA GLY A 287 -7.08 -9.99 -6.45
C GLY A 287 -6.61 -10.63 -7.76
N SER A 288 -5.54 -10.07 -8.32
CA SER A 288 -4.96 -10.47 -9.60
C SER A 288 -4.33 -11.86 -9.56
N ASP A 289 -4.14 -12.49 -10.73
CA ASP A 289 -3.46 -13.78 -10.84
C ASP A 289 -2.07 -13.79 -10.20
N LYS A 290 -1.39 -12.65 -10.22
CA LYS A 290 -0.07 -12.49 -9.59
C LYS A 290 -0.19 -12.52 -8.07
N ALA A 291 -1.09 -11.75 -7.48
CA ALA A 291 -1.34 -11.77 -6.04
C ALA A 291 -1.74 -13.18 -5.56
N LYS A 292 -2.64 -13.84 -6.28
CA LYS A 292 -3.08 -15.21 -5.98
C LYS A 292 -1.92 -16.21 -6.00
N LYS A 293 -1.03 -16.13 -6.99
CA LYS A 293 0.18 -16.98 -7.06
C LYS A 293 1.13 -16.69 -5.91
N ILE A 294 1.34 -15.41 -5.56
CA ILE A 294 2.19 -15.02 -4.44
C ILE A 294 1.65 -15.59 -3.12
N VAL A 295 0.36 -15.40 -2.83
CA VAL A 295 -0.32 -15.94 -1.64
C VAL A 295 -0.21 -17.47 -1.61
N LYS A 296 -0.44 -18.13 -2.75
CA LYS A 296 -0.31 -19.58 -2.85
C LYS A 296 1.10 -20.06 -2.51
N THR A 297 2.14 -19.48 -3.11
CA THR A 297 3.54 -19.83 -2.83
C THR A 297 3.85 -19.72 -1.34
N LEU A 298 3.42 -18.64 -0.69
CA LEU A 298 3.66 -18.42 0.74
C LEU A 298 2.92 -19.46 1.60
N LYS A 299 1.63 -19.71 1.33
CA LYS A 299 0.82 -20.71 2.05
C LYS A 299 1.33 -22.15 1.87
N GLU A 300 1.86 -22.48 0.69
CA GLU A 300 2.43 -23.81 0.43
C GLU A 300 3.80 -24.00 1.11
N TYR A 301 4.54 -22.91 1.32
CA TYR A 301 5.85 -22.96 1.97
C TYR A 301 5.77 -22.92 3.49
N MET A 302 4.94 -22.01 4.04
CA MET A 302 4.86 -21.77 5.47
C MET A 302 4.28 -22.96 6.22
N THR A 303 4.85 -23.25 7.39
CA THR A 303 4.18 -24.11 8.38
C THR A 303 2.92 -23.45 8.92
N THR A 304 2.01 -24.21 9.52
CA THR A 304 0.80 -23.64 10.15
C THR A 304 1.12 -22.58 11.22
N ALA A 305 2.24 -22.74 11.95
CA ALA A 305 2.68 -21.76 12.92
C ALA A 305 3.14 -20.45 12.24
N GLN A 306 3.98 -20.57 11.20
CA GLN A 306 4.45 -19.41 10.44
C GLN A 306 3.32 -18.69 9.71
N ASP A 307 2.34 -19.40 9.15
CA ASP A 307 1.17 -18.78 8.52
C ASP A 307 0.33 -18.00 9.55
N ALA A 308 0.19 -18.51 10.77
CA ALA A 308 -0.49 -17.81 11.85
C ALA A 308 0.29 -16.58 12.33
N GLU A 309 1.62 -16.69 12.49
CA GLU A 309 2.51 -15.58 12.84
C GLU A 309 2.50 -14.50 11.76
N TRP A 310 2.54 -14.88 10.48
CA TRP A 310 2.42 -13.98 9.35
C TRP A 310 1.08 -13.24 9.35
N GLN A 311 -0.03 -13.96 9.56
CA GLN A 311 -1.36 -13.33 9.67
C GLN A 311 -1.40 -12.35 10.85
N GLU A 312 -0.86 -12.71 12.01
CA GLU A 312 -0.83 -11.82 13.17
C GLU A 312 0.03 -10.58 12.91
N ALA A 313 1.17 -10.76 12.26
CA ALA A 313 2.06 -9.68 11.84
C ALA A 313 1.36 -8.69 10.90
N LEU A 314 0.63 -9.19 9.89
CA LEU A 314 -0.16 -8.35 8.99
C LEU A 314 -1.31 -7.62 9.69
N ASN A 315 -1.99 -8.27 10.65
CA ASN A 315 -3.05 -7.62 11.45
C ASN A 315 -2.52 -6.50 12.35
N LYS A 316 -1.24 -6.57 12.75
CA LYS A 316 -0.56 -5.58 13.60
C LYS A 316 0.19 -4.52 12.80
N LEU A 317 0.15 -4.56 11.47
CA LEU A 317 0.67 -3.46 10.67
C LEU A 317 -0.07 -2.19 11.10
N GLY A 318 0.66 -1.30 11.78
CA GLY A 318 0.14 -0.03 12.24
C GLY A 318 0.08 0.97 11.10
N GLU A 319 0.32 2.23 11.41
CA GLU A 319 0.35 3.29 10.41
C GLU A 319 1.63 3.35 9.56
N GLU A 320 2.58 2.46 9.82
CA GLU A 320 3.83 2.44 9.08
C GLU A 320 3.59 2.12 7.59
N PRO A 321 4.21 2.86 6.65
CA PRO A 321 3.98 2.63 5.24
C PRO A 321 4.41 1.22 4.80
N ILE A 322 3.48 0.47 4.23
CA ILE A 322 3.72 -0.86 3.65
C ILE A 322 4.40 -0.68 2.29
N SER A 323 5.53 -1.34 2.12
CA SER A 323 6.30 -1.38 0.87
C SER A 323 6.79 -2.82 0.60
N PRO A 324 7.25 -3.14 -0.62
CA PRO A 324 7.88 -4.43 -0.87
C PRO A 324 9.05 -4.70 0.08
N ALA A 325 9.81 -3.67 0.45
CA ALA A 325 10.93 -3.78 1.38
C ALA A 325 10.50 -4.17 2.79
N SER A 326 9.54 -3.45 3.37
CA SER A 326 9.06 -3.74 4.72
C SER A 326 8.38 -5.10 4.80
N MET A 327 7.74 -5.54 3.71
CA MET A 327 7.14 -6.86 3.62
C MET A 327 8.18 -7.99 3.52
N ASP A 328 9.31 -7.74 2.86
CA ASP A 328 10.46 -8.65 2.86
C ASP A 328 11.09 -8.76 4.25
N ASP A 329 11.24 -7.65 4.96
CA ASP A 329 11.77 -7.64 6.34
C ASP A 329 10.84 -8.44 7.28
N LEU A 330 9.53 -8.18 7.20
CA LEU A 330 8.51 -8.90 7.98
C LEU A 330 8.49 -10.40 7.64
N LEU A 331 8.56 -10.74 6.35
CA LEU A 331 8.56 -12.12 5.90
C LEU A 331 9.83 -12.84 6.37
N SER A 332 10.97 -12.16 6.35
CA SER A 332 12.25 -12.72 6.80
C SER A 332 12.24 -13.05 8.29
N GLU A 333 11.59 -12.21 9.10
CA GLU A 333 11.41 -12.44 10.54
C GLU A 333 10.55 -13.70 10.79
N VAL A 334 9.39 -13.81 10.14
CA VAL A 334 8.48 -14.96 10.30
C VAL A 334 9.11 -16.26 9.78
N LEU A 335 9.85 -16.20 8.68
CA LEU A 335 10.51 -17.37 8.12
C LEU A 335 11.83 -17.70 8.85
N ASN A 336 12.32 -16.81 9.71
CA ASN A 336 13.65 -16.86 10.31
C ASN A 336 14.75 -17.11 9.24
N ALA A 337 14.59 -16.47 8.09
CA ALA A 337 15.46 -16.60 6.93
C ALA A 337 15.30 -15.38 6.02
N LYS A 338 16.42 -14.76 5.65
CA LYS A 338 16.40 -13.57 4.81
C LYS A 338 15.82 -13.86 3.43
N THR A 339 14.95 -12.98 2.93
CA THR A 339 14.41 -13.04 1.58
C THR A 339 14.11 -11.65 1.02
N SER A 340 14.28 -11.49 -0.29
CA SER A 340 13.86 -10.29 -1.05
C SER A 340 12.67 -10.59 -1.97
N TYR A 341 11.80 -11.51 -1.59
CA TYR A 341 10.72 -12.06 -2.41
C TYR A 341 9.75 -11.00 -2.98
N PHE A 342 9.28 -10.07 -2.17
CA PHE A 342 8.36 -8.99 -2.57
C PHE A 342 9.07 -7.97 -3.47
N LYS A 343 10.30 -7.56 -3.13
CA LYS A 343 11.12 -6.69 -3.99
C LYS A 343 11.37 -7.32 -5.37
N LEU A 344 11.78 -8.59 -5.40
CA LEU A 344 12.07 -9.30 -6.66
C LEU A 344 10.81 -9.54 -7.49
N ASN A 345 9.66 -9.79 -6.85
CA ASN A 345 8.37 -9.83 -7.54
C ASN A 345 7.95 -8.46 -8.08
N THR A 346 8.42 -7.35 -7.53
CA THR A 346 8.16 -6.02 -8.09
C THR A 346 8.90 -5.80 -9.41
N ALA A 347 10.14 -6.29 -9.52
CA ALA A 347 10.94 -6.21 -10.75
C ALA A 347 10.48 -7.18 -11.87
N GLN A 348 9.68 -8.19 -11.53
CA GLN A 348 9.18 -9.19 -12.46
C GLN A 348 7.86 -8.76 -13.10
N GLU A 349 7.88 -8.23 -14.32
CA GLU A 349 6.64 -7.77 -15.00
C GLU A 349 5.64 -8.91 -15.24
N ASN A 350 6.11 -10.05 -15.75
CA ASN A 350 5.28 -11.19 -16.12
C ASN A 350 5.52 -12.38 -15.18
N GLY A 351 4.44 -12.90 -14.58
CA GLY A 351 4.50 -14.03 -13.66
C GLY A 351 4.98 -13.65 -12.26
N THR A 352 5.58 -14.61 -11.56
CA THR A 352 6.09 -14.45 -10.20
C THR A 352 7.56 -14.88 -10.13
N TYR A 353 8.34 -14.15 -9.34
CA TYR A 353 9.68 -14.58 -8.97
C TYR A 353 9.57 -15.68 -7.90
N PRO A 354 10.39 -16.75 -7.93
CA PRO A 354 10.33 -17.82 -6.93
C PRO A 354 10.73 -17.32 -5.53
N LEU A 355 10.23 -17.98 -4.48
CA LEU A 355 10.67 -17.70 -3.11
C LEU A 355 12.09 -18.26 -2.92
N LEU A 356 13.05 -17.35 -2.72
CA LEU A 356 14.46 -17.68 -2.49
C LEU A 356 14.88 -17.19 -1.11
N PHE A 357 15.77 -17.93 -0.47
CA PHE A 357 16.41 -17.50 0.78
C PHE A 357 17.83 -17.05 0.50
N GLU A 358 18.24 -15.99 1.18
CA GLU A 358 19.56 -15.40 1.04
C GLU A 358 20.45 -15.86 2.21
N ASP A 359 21.70 -16.22 1.89
CA ASP A 359 22.72 -16.39 2.91
C ASP A 359 23.26 -15.01 3.30
N GLU A 360 23.13 -14.65 4.58
CA GLU A 360 23.53 -13.33 5.07
C GLU A 360 25.05 -13.18 5.26
N ARG A 361 25.81 -14.28 5.16
CA ARG A 361 27.25 -14.24 5.39
C ARG A 361 27.96 -13.45 4.31
N SER A 362 28.92 -12.62 4.71
CA SER A 362 29.74 -11.86 3.77
C SER A 362 30.61 -12.79 2.92
N VAL A 363 30.59 -12.60 1.60
CA VAL A 363 31.37 -13.39 0.65
C VAL A 363 32.70 -12.70 0.37
N TYR A 364 33.79 -13.44 0.54
CA TYR A 364 35.14 -13.01 0.24
C TYR A 364 35.68 -13.84 -0.91
N VAL A 365 36.15 -13.17 -1.96
CA VAL A 365 36.83 -13.81 -3.09
C VAL A 365 38.28 -13.39 -3.08
N ASN A 366 39.19 -14.36 -2.93
CA ASN A 366 40.63 -14.11 -2.75
C ASN A 366 40.92 -13.09 -1.64
N ASP A 367 40.33 -13.31 -0.47
CA ASP A 367 40.45 -12.49 0.75
C ASP A 367 39.90 -11.05 0.66
N VAL A 368 39.21 -10.69 -0.43
CA VAL A 368 38.54 -9.39 -0.56
C VAL A 368 37.02 -9.55 -0.55
N VAL A 369 36.34 -8.75 0.27
CA VAL A 369 34.88 -8.76 0.35
C VAL A 369 34.25 -8.38 -1.00
N ARG A 370 33.14 -9.04 -1.34
CA ARG A 370 32.36 -8.83 -2.56
C ARG A 370 30.89 -8.66 -2.20
N GLU A 371 30.46 -7.41 -2.08
CA GLU A 371 29.09 -7.05 -1.71
C GLU A 371 28.06 -7.40 -2.80
N ASP A 372 28.50 -7.58 -4.05
CA ASP A 372 27.66 -7.92 -5.20
C ASP A 372 27.64 -9.43 -5.52
N VAL A 373 28.36 -10.23 -4.74
CA VAL A 373 28.29 -11.69 -4.79
C VAL A 373 27.29 -12.17 -3.74
N HIS A 374 26.20 -12.75 -4.21
CA HIS A 374 25.11 -13.21 -3.38
C HIS A 374 24.98 -14.73 -3.45
N VAL A 375 24.67 -15.32 -2.30
CA VAL A 375 24.43 -16.75 -2.17
C VAL A 375 22.97 -16.94 -1.80
N ILE A 376 22.32 -17.86 -2.49
CA ILE A 376 20.91 -18.20 -2.25
C ILE A 376 20.78 -19.69 -1.91
N LEU A 377 19.73 -20.01 -1.17
CA LEU A 377 19.27 -21.38 -0.96
C LEU A 377 17.99 -21.59 -1.78
N TYR A 378 18.01 -22.60 -2.65
CA TYR A 378 16.90 -22.93 -3.52
C TYR A 378 16.81 -24.45 -3.70
N GLU A 379 15.63 -25.04 -3.46
CA GLU A 379 15.38 -26.49 -3.59
C GLU A 379 16.42 -27.38 -2.87
N GLY A 380 16.91 -26.92 -1.72
CA GLY A 380 17.94 -27.63 -0.94
C GLY A 380 19.38 -27.47 -1.45
N GLN A 381 19.60 -26.66 -2.48
CA GLN A 381 20.90 -26.35 -3.05
C GLN A 381 21.41 -24.98 -2.60
N VAL A 382 22.73 -24.86 -2.44
CA VAL A 382 23.42 -23.59 -2.21
C VAL A 382 23.94 -23.09 -3.55
N LEU A 383 23.46 -21.94 -3.99
CA LEU A 383 23.76 -21.40 -5.31
C LEU A 383 24.41 -20.02 -5.20
N TYR A 384 25.46 -19.79 -5.97
CA TYR A 384 26.20 -18.52 -6.05
C TYR A 384 25.87 -17.81 -7.35
N ASN A 385 25.67 -16.49 -7.34
CA ASN A 385 25.40 -15.76 -8.58
C ASN A 385 26.61 -15.78 -9.53
N ALA A 386 26.52 -16.59 -10.59
CA ALA A 386 27.61 -16.91 -11.49
C ALA A 386 28.14 -15.69 -12.23
N ASP A 387 27.23 -14.81 -12.68
CA ASP A 387 27.54 -13.59 -13.44
C ASP A 387 28.41 -12.59 -12.66
N LYS A 388 28.42 -12.67 -11.32
CA LYS A 388 29.20 -11.80 -10.44
C LYS A 388 30.43 -12.51 -9.89
N LEU A 389 30.27 -13.74 -9.41
CA LEU A 389 31.35 -14.50 -8.80
C LEU A 389 32.46 -14.86 -9.81
N LEU A 390 32.10 -15.39 -10.98
CA LEU A 390 33.08 -15.94 -11.94
C LEU A 390 34.05 -14.88 -12.49
N PRO A 391 33.64 -13.64 -12.79
CA PRO A 391 34.56 -12.53 -13.07
C PRO A 391 35.63 -12.31 -12.01
N TYR A 392 35.29 -12.40 -10.72
CA TYR A 392 36.27 -12.26 -9.64
C TYR A 392 37.25 -13.43 -9.55
N LEU A 393 36.91 -14.57 -10.14
CA LEU A 393 37.76 -15.75 -10.25
C LEU A 393 38.58 -15.78 -11.56
N GLY A 394 38.51 -14.74 -12.38
CA GLY A 394 39.28 -14.62 -13.63
C GLY A 394 38.58 -15.23 -14.85
N TYR A 395 37.28 -15.48 -14.78
CA TYR A 395 36.49 -15.97 -15.91
C TYR A 395 35.64 -14.87 -16.54
N THR A 396 35.41 -14.97 -17.84
CA THR A 396 34.34 -14.24 -18.53
C THR A 396 33.12 -15.12 -18.61
N ALA A 397 31.93 -14.60 -18.33
CA ALA A 397 30.69 -15.36 -18.33
C ALA A 397 29.57 -14.62 -19.06
N GLY A 398 28.69 -15.34 -19.76
CA GLY A 398 27.54 -14.74 -20.43
C GLY A 398 26.69 -15.71 -21.24
N GLU A 399 25.45 -15.33 -21.50
CA GLU A 399 24.53 -16.10 -22.34
C GLU A 399 24.87 -15.92 -23.83
N GLY A 400 25.02 -17.03 -24.54
CA GLY A 400 25.19 -17.08 -25.99
C GLY A 400 24.07 -17.86 -26.67
N LYS A 401 24.18 -18.04 -27.99
CA LYS A 401 23.13 -18.67 -28.81
C LYS A 401 22.72 -20.07 -28.31
N ASN A 402 23.70 -20.88 -27.89
CA ASN A 402 23.51 -22.29 -27.58
C ASN A 402 23.69 -22.63 -26.09
N GLY A 403 23.53 -21.65 -25.18
CA GLY A 403 23.67 -21.85 -23.74
C GLY A 403 24.44 -20.75 -23.05
N TYR A 404 24.82 -20.99 -21.80
CA TYR A 404 25.67 -20.12 -21.01
C TYR A 404 27.14 -20.50 -21.18
N TYR A 405 27.99 -19.51 -21.43
CA TYR A 405 29.42 -19.70 -21.74
C TYR A 405 30.26 -19.12 -20.63
N ILE A 406 31.29 -19.86 -20.21
CA ILE A 406 32.26 -19.39 -19.21
C ILE A 406 33.66 -19.69 -19.73
N ASN A 407 34.50 -18.67 -19.87
CA ASN A 407 35.83 -18.80 -20.48
C ASN A 407 36.93 -18.15 -19.65
N SER A 408 38.08 -18.79 -19.57
CA SER A 408 39.38 -18.24 -19.18
C SER A 408 40.42 -18.55 -20.27
N ASP A 409 41.68 -18.18 -20.06
CA ASP A 409 42.78 -18.44 -20.99
C ASP A 409 42.97 -19.93 -21.32
N ASN A 410 42.64 -20.83 -20.39
CA ASN A 410 42.90 -22.27 -20.49
C ASN A 410 41.63 -23.16 -20.36
N ARG A 411 40.47 -22.57 -20.07
CA ARG A 411 39.23 -23.30 -19.83
C ARG A 411 38.07 -22.66 -20.56
N THR A 412 37.36 -23.44 -21.35
CA THR A 412 36.15 -23.03 -22.07
C THR A 412 35.03 -23.97 -21.68
N PHE A 413 34.00 -23.43 -21.03
CA PHE A 413 32.78 -24.15 -20.66
C PHE A 413 31.60 -23.64 -21.48
N ARG A 414 30.72 -24.56 -21.85
CA ARG A 414 29.38 -24.27 -22.35
C ARG A 414 28.37 -25.14 -21.61
N PHE A 415 27.41 -24.49 -20.99
CA PHE A 415 26.26 -25.09 -20.33
C PHE A 415 25.04 -24.92 -21.24
N PRO A 416 24.64 -25.96 -21.99
CA PRO A 416 23.53 -25.90 -22.93
C PRO A 416 22.19 -25.60 -22.24
N LYS A 417 21.22 -25.13 -23.02
CA LYS A 417 19.83 -24.96 -22.54
C LYS A 417 19.12 -26.30 -22.30
N GLU A 418 19.61 -27.35 -22.96
CA GLU A 418 19.14 -28.73 -22.75
C GLU A 418 19.85 -29.32 -21.53
N PRO A 419 19.10 -29.93 -20.59
CA PRO A 419 19.66 -30.46 -19.35
C PRO A 419 20.52 -31.71 -19.56
N GLY A 420 21.29 -32.06 -18.52
CA GLY A 420 21.96 -33.36 -18.38
C GLY A 420 23.38 -33.45 -18.95
N PHE A 421 23.98 -32.35 -19.42
CA PHE A 421 25.39 -32.32 -19.80
C PHE A 421 25.99 -30.91 -19.83
N TYR A 422 27.31 -30.81 -19.74
CA TYR A 422 28.07 -29.61 -20.12
C TYR A 422 29.16 -29.95 -21.14
N VAL A 423 29.70 -28.93 -21.80
CA VAL A 423 30.87 -29.06 -22.68
C VAL A 423 32.04 -28.32 -22.06
N PHE A 424 33.17 -29.00 -21.90
CA PHE A 424 34.42 -28.42 -21.41
C PHE A 424 35.54 -28.69 -22.41
N ASN A 425 36.23 -27.64 -22.86
CA ASN A 425 37.29 -27.70 -23.87
C ASN A 425 36.90 -28.60 -25.06
N GLN A 426 35.70 -28.36 -25.61
CA GLN A 426 35.10 -29.09 -26.74
C GLN A 426 34.69 -30.55 -26.48
N HIS A 427 34.81 -31.05 -25.24
CA HIS A 427 34.40 -32.40 -24.85
C HIS A 427 33.10 -32.37 -24.05
N ARG A 428 32.19 -33.31 -24.31
CA ARG A 428 30.90 -33.43 -23.63
C ARG A 428 31.03 -34.29 -22.37
N TYR A 429 30.45 -33.82 -21.27
CA TYR A 429 30.38 -34.52 -19.99
C TYR A 429 28.93 -34.57 -19.52
N SER A 430 28.43 -35.77 -19.21
CA SER A 430 27.10 -35.95 -18.63
C SER A 430 27.08 -35.45 -17.18
N THR A 431 25.95 -34.90 -16.75
CA THR A 431 25.76 -34.40 -15.39
C THR A 431 24.66 -35.15 -14.66
N ILE A 432 24.76 -35.16 -13.33
CA ILE A 432 23.78 -35.77 -12.42
C ILE A 432 22.84 -34.71 -11.84
N SER A 433 23.30 -33.46 -11.77
CA SER A 433 22.54 -32.23 -11.48
C SER A 433 22.99 -31.11 -12.42
N GLU A 434 22.21 -30.04 -12.54
CA GLU A 434 22.54 -28.90 -13.41
C GLU A 434 23.63 -28.02 -12.78
N PRO A 435 24.82 -27.88 -13.39
CA PRO A 435 25.91 -27.08 -12.81
C PRO A 435 25.62 -25.58 -12.75
N ILE A 436 24.87 -25.11 -13.75
CA ILE A 436 24.45 -23.72 -13.88
C ILE A 436 22.93 -23.71 -14.01
N ILE A 437 22.28 -22.96 -13.12
CA ILE A 437 20.83 -22.85 -13.05
C ILE A 437 20.44 -21.41 -13.38
N LYS A 438 19.49 -21.24 -14.30
CA LYS A 438 18.89 -19.94 -14.58
C LYS A 438 17.64 -19.77 -13.73
N ILE A 439 17.67 -18.81 -12.80
CA ILE A 439 16.49 -18.44 -12.00
C ILE A 439 16.08 -17.04 -12.43
N ALA A 440 14.88 -16.94 -13.01
CA ALA A 440 14.41 -15.78 -13.75
C ALA A 440 15.44 -15.31 -14.80
N ASN A 441 16.10 -14.17 -14.59
CA ASN A 441 17.07 -13.60 -15.52
C ASN A 441 18.52 -13.72 -15.05
N ASN A 442 18.78 -14.39 -13.92
CA ASN A 442 20.12 -14.50 -13.33
C ASN A 442 20.63 -15.94 -13.42
N TYR A 443 21.93 -16.09 -13.67
CA TYR A 443 22.61 -17.39 -13.65
C TYR A 443 23.25 -17.63 -12.29
N TYR A 444 23.09 -18.85 -11.80
CA TYR A 444 23.69 -19.30 -10.56
C TYR A 444 24.48 -20.59 -10.78
N VAL A 445 25.55 -20.77 -10.01
CA VAL A 445 26.35 -21.99 -9.98
C VAL A 445 26.10 -22.73 -8.67
N GLU A 446 25.83 -24.03 -8.77
CA GLU A 446 25.68 -24.91 -7.61
C GLU A 446 27.03 -25.07 -6.89
N GLU A 447 27.04 -25.01 -5.56
CA GLU A 447 28.25 -25.06 -4.74
C GLU A 447 29.21 -26.22 -5.08
N ALA A 448 28.70 -27.45 -5.22
CA ALA A 448 29.53 -28.61 -5.52
C ALA A 448 30.18 -28.51 -6.91
N TRP A 449 29.45 -27.97 -7.88
CA TRP A 449 29.97 -27.72 -9.22
C TRP A 449 30.93 -26.54 -9.26
N LEU A 450 30.73 -25.52 -8.41
CA LEU A 450 31.64 -24.40 -8.26
C LEU A 450 33.04 -24.90 -7.88
N GLN A 451 33.13 -25.72 -6.83
CA GLN A 451 34.40 -26.32 -6.38
C GLN A 451 35.02 -27.24 -7.46
N ARG A 452 34.19 -28.09 -8.08
CA ARG A 452 34.66 -29.10 -9.04
C ARG A 452 35.14 -28.53 -10.37
N LEU A 453 34.42 -27.57 -10.95
CA LEU A 453 34.68 -27.08 -12.30
C LEU A 453 35.67 -25.91 -12.30
N PHE A 454 35.60 -25.05 -11.29
CA PHE A 454 36.39 -23.81 -11.25
C PHE A 454 37.58 -23.87 -10.29
N LEU A 455 37.83 -25.05 -9.69
CA LEU A 455 38.95 -25.32 -8.78
C LEU A 455 39.06 -24.28 -7.66
N VAL A 456 37.96 -24.07 -6.95
CA VAL A 456 37.95 -23.20 -5.78
C VAL A 456 37.85 -23.99 -4.48
N GLU A 457 38.56 -23.51 -3.47
CA GLU A 457 38.35 -23.90 -2.09
C GLU A 457 37.27 -22.99 -1.48
N LEU A 458 36.30 -23.62 -0.81
CA LEU A 458 35.25 -22.92 -0.06
C LEU A 458 35.44 -23.19 1.42
N GLN A 459 35.60 -22.13 2.20
CA GLN A 459 35.66 -22.19 3.67
C GLN A 459 34.53 -21.35 4.25
N LYS A 460 33.64 -21.99 5.01
CA LYS A 460 32.49 -21.34 5.63
C LYS A 460 32.70 -21.26 7.14
N SER A 461 32.46 -20.08 7.71
CA SER A 461 32.41 -19.85 9.15
C SER A 461 31.16 -19.05 9.51
N ASP A 462 30.96 -18.81 10.80
CA ASP A 462 29.91 -17.89 11.26
C ASP A 462 30.15 -16.51 10.66
N GLY A 463 29.16 -15.99 9.94
CA GLY A 463 29.21 -14.67 9.30
C GLY A 463 30.04 -14.56 8.01
N ARG A 464 30.73 -15.61 7.54
CA ARG A 464 31.67 -15.49 6.41
C ARG A 464 31.73 -16.71 5.50
N ILE A 465 31.82 -16.45 4.19
CA ILE A 465 32.13 -17.45 3.15
C ILE A 465 33.40 -16.99 2.43
N ASN A 466 34.46 -17.79 2.47
CA ASN A 466 35.69 -17.57 1.74
C ASN A 466 35.76 -18.46 0.50
N ILE A 467 36.07 -17.84 -0.64
CA ILE A 467 36.27 -18.49 -1.93
C ILE A 467 37.69 -18.17 -2.39
N LYS A 468 38.53 -19.19 -2.53
CA LYS A 468 39.92 -19.04 -3.00
C LYS A 468 40.19 -19.93 -4.20
N MET A 469 40.88 -19.41 -5.20
CA MET A 469 41.37 -20.24 -6.30
C MET A 469 42.46 -21.20 -5.79
N LEU A 470 42.36 -22.47 -6.16
CA LEU A 470 43.44 -23.43 -5.96
C LEU A 470 44.53 -23.14 -7.00
N THR A 471 45.72 -22.73 -6.56
CA THR A 471 46.91 -22.65 -7.43
C THR A 471 47.33 -24.06 -7.85
N GLN A 472 47.64 -24.26 -9.13
CA GLN A 472 48.02 -25.55 -9.74
C GLN A 472 49.36 -26.14 -9.25
N GLU A 473 49.81 -25.89 -8.01
CA GLU A 473 51.01 -26.50 -7.43
C GLU A 473 50.71 -27.77 -6.60
N GLN A 474 49.48 -28.27 -6.63
CA GLN A 474 49.11 -29.55 -6.03
C GLN A 474 48.29 -30.40 -7.01
N GLU A 475 48.97 -30.89 -8.05
CA GLU A 475 48.62 -32.15 -8.74
C GLU A 475 49.83 -33.08 -8.73
#